data_AF-A0A4R2I3K9-F1
#
_entry.id   AF-A0A4R2I3K9-F1
#
_cell.length_a   1.000
_cell.length_b   1.000
_cell.length_c   1.000
_cell.angle_alpha   90.00
_cell.angle_beta   90.00
_cell.angle_gamma   90.00
#
_symmetry.space_group_name_H-M   'P 1'
#
loop_
_entity.id
_entity.type
_entity.pdbx_description
1 polymer ?
#
loop_
_entity_poly.entity_id
_entity_poly.type
_entity_poly.pdbx_seq_one_letter_code
_entity_poly.pdbx_strand_id
1 'polypeptide(L)'
;MFDLFSWAAGRHANRLQRLAVQYVDHDWPIARLAVPRNGLCPCELRECIDPHLVHTQSPAISTTTMAENAFCSTRWAIAILARDFDVLELPAQLGAPLHHHLKTQCPTSIAPTTRRWQFFVTAGSVPRDQLAAAGGRLIDSPSGWVIAPGTYTEGTGRTRWLTPPYVTHWRPYQRHDAIDAVLTRIDPSGPTAPTRPGSNIVADALA
;
A
#
# COMPACT_ATOMS: atom_id res chain seq x y z
N MET A 1 -2.01 -39.35 13.11
CA MET A 1 -2.89 -38.18 12.99
C MET A 1 -2.03 -37.03 12.51
N PHE A 2 -1.99 -36.79 11.19
CA PHE A 2 -1.13 -35.77 10.60
C PHE A 2 -1.66 -34.38 10.95
N ASP A 3 -0.80 -33.55 11.53
CA ASP A 3 -1.15 -32.23 12.01
C ASP A 3 -1.37 -31.27 10.83
N LEU A 4 -2.65 -31.08 10.48
CA LEU A 4 -3.10 -30.19 9.41
C LEU A 4 -2.64 -28.73 9.62
N PHE A 5 -2.40 -28.31 10.87
CA PHE A 5 -1.89 -26.97 11.18
C PHE A 5 -0.42 -26.81 10.81
N SER A 6 0.41 -27.82 11.10
CA SER A 6 1.83 -27.85 10.70
C SER A 6 1.99 -27.81 9.18
N TRP A 7 1.15 -28.54 8.44
CA TRP A 7 1.18 -28.54 6.97
C TRP A 7 0.72 -27.21 6.35
N ALA A 8 -0.32 -26.58 6.89
CA ALA A 8 -0.78 -25.28 6.42
C ALA A 8 0.24 -24.15 6.70
N ALA A 9 0.88 -24.19 7.87
CA ALA A 9 1.95 -23.26 8.24
C ALA A 9 3.16 -23.40 7.31
N GLY A 10 3.60 -24.63 7.03
CA GLY A 10 4.71 -24.89 6.09
C GLY A 10 4.43 -24.39 4.67
N ARG A 11 3.21 -24.58 4.15
CA ARG A 11 2.84 -24.06 2.82
C ARG A 11 2.76 -22.54 2.77
N HIS A 12 2.31 -21.90 3.85
CA HIS A 12 2.29 -20.45 3.96
C HIS A 12 3.71 -19.86 3.98
N ALA A 13 4.59 -20.40 4.82
CA ALA A 13 5.99 -20.00 4.90
C ALA A 13 6.70 -20.18 3.55
N ASN A 14 6.55 -21.35 2.90
CA ASN A 14 7.11 -21.59 1.56
C ASN A 14 6.59 -20.60 0.51
N ARG A 15 5.32 -20.20 0.58
CA ARG A 15 4.76 -19.19 -0.33
C ARG A 15 5.36 -17.81 -0.07
N LEU A 16 5.45 -17.40 1.19
CA LEU A 16 6.04 -16.11 1.57
C LEU A 16 7.51 -16.05 1.18
N GLN A 17 8.28 -17.09 1.46
CA GLN A 17 9.68 -17.19 1.07
C GLN A 17 9.85 -17.06 -0.45
N ARG A 18 9.07 -17.80 -1.24
CA ARG A 18 9.11 -17.66 -2.71
C ARG A 18 8.78 -16.25 -3.19
N LEU A 19 7.78 -15.59 -2.59
CA LEU A 19 7.45 -14.22 -2.94
C LEU A 19 8.58 -13.26 -2.56
N ALA A 20 9.18 -13.43 -1.37
CA ALA A 20 10.30 -12.62 -0.91
C ALA A 20 11.50 -12.74 -1.87
N VAL A 21 11.84 -13.97 -2.28
CA VAL A 21 12.87 -14.23 -3.29
C VAL A 21 12.55 -13.54 -4.62
N GLN A 22 11.30 -13.63 -5.10
CA GLN A 22 10.91 -12.96 -6.34
C GLN A 22 11.08 -11.44 -6.27
N TYR A 23 10.74 -10.79 -5.16
CA TYR A 23 10.97 -9.34 -5.03
C TYR A 23 12.46 -9.00 -5.14
N VAL A 24 13.31 -9.68 -4.38
CA VAL A 24 14.74 -9.36 -4.36
C VAL A 24 15.48 -9.73 -5.64
N ASP A 25 15.08 -10.80 -6.32
CA ASP A 25 15.64 -11.21 -7.63
C ASP A 25 15.35 -10.19 -8.74
N HIS A 26 14.38 -9.31 -8.51
CA HIS A 26 13.99 -8.24 -9.41
C HIS A 26 14.31 -6.85 -8.86
N ASP A 27 15.26 -6.75 -7.93
CA ASP A 27 15.73 -5.48 -7.35
C ASP A 27 14.65 -4.68 -6.62
N TRP A 28 13.62 -5.35 -6.07
CA TRP A 28 12.63 -4.71 -5.19
C TRP A 28 13.01 -5.01 -3.74
N PRO A 29 13.67 -4.08 -3.02
CA PRO A 29 14.11 -4.32 -1.66
C PRO A 29 12.93 -4.53 -0.73
N ILE A 30 13.07 -5.49 0.18
CA ILE A 30 12.01 -5.83 1.14
C ILE A 30 12.53 -5.77 2.58
N ALA A 31 11.61 -5.84 3.53
CA ALA A 31 11.91 -6.02 4.94
C ALA A 31 10.89 -6.95 5.61
N ARG A 32 11.24 -7.43 6.80
CA ARG A 32 10.31 -8.17 7.66
C ARG A 32 9.30 -7.21 8.26
N LEU A 33 8.02 -7.56 8.11
CA LEU A 33 6.89 -6.80 8.63
C LEU A 33 6.23 -7.58 9.77
N ALA A 34 6.12 -6.94 10.93
CA ALA A 34 5.24 -7.39 12.01
C ALA A 34 3.82 -6.92 11.69
N VAL A 35 2.87 -7.85 11.66
CA VAL A 35 1.45 -7.56 11.44
C VAL A 35 0.68 -8.02 12.68
N PRO A 36 0.19 -7.09 13.52
CA PRO A 36 -0.71 -7.42 14.61
C PRO A 36 -1.95 -8.17 14.12
N ARG A 37 -2.40 -9.16 14.89
CA ARG A 37 -3.62 -9.93 14.62
C ARG A 37 -4.33 -10.25 15.94
N ASN A 38 -5.63 -10.04 15.98
CA ASN A 38 -6.46 -10.26 17.16
C ASN A 38 -5.91 -9.54 18.40
N GLY A 39 -5.43 -8.31 18.22
CA GLY A 39 -4.82 -7.49 19.28
C GLY A 39 -3.43 -7.94 19.76
N LEU A 40 -2.81 -8.93 19.11
CA LEU A 40 -1.47 -9.43 19.47
C LEU A 40 -0.47 -9.15 18.36
N CYS A 41 0.62 -8.45 18.71
CA CYS A 41 1.73 -8.26 17.79
C CYS A 41 2.76 -9.40 17.87
N PRO A 42 3.27 -9.92 16.74
CA PRO A 42 4.33 -10.93 16.75
C PRO A 42 5.72 -10.39 17.13
N CYS A 43 5.88 -9.07 17.30
CA CYS A 43 7.12 -8.49 17.79
C CYS A 43 7.31 -8.74 19.30
N GLU A 44 8.47 -8.39 19.83
CA GLU A 44 8.80 -8.60 21.25
C GLU A 44 7.93 -7.75 22.18
N LEU A 45 7.50 -6.57 21.73
CA LEU A 45 6.67 -5.65 22.51
C LEU A 45 5.22 -6.13 22.66
N ARG A 46 4.72 -6.97 21.74
CA ARG A 46 3.37 -7.56 21.72
C ARG A 46 2.16 -6.62 21.72
N GLU A 47 2.34 -5.34 22.00
CA GLU A 47 1.27 -4.33 22.19
C GLU A 47 1.09 -3.39 20.99
N CYS A 48 1.84 -3.58 19.90
CA CYS A 48 1.72 -2.71 18.74
C CYS A 48 0.37 -2.90 18.05
N ILE A 49 -0.28 -1.78 17.73
CA ILE A 49 -1.59 -1.74 17.07
C ILE A 49 -1.45 -1.80 15.55
N ASP A 50 -0.45 -1.10 15.01
CA ASP A 50 -0.26 -0.99 13.57
C ASP A 50 0.86 -1.91 13.04
N PRO A 51 0.75 -2.34 11.76
CA PRO A 51 1.85 -2.99 11.08
C PRO A 51 3.12 -2.13 11.09
N HIS A 52 4.26 -2.73 11.39
CA HIS A 52 5.54 -2.03 11.48
C HIS A 52 6.71 -2.95 11.13
N LEU A 53 7.83 -2.35 10.73
CA LEU A 53 9.06 -3.10 10.48
C LEU A 53 9.59 -3.68 11.78
N VAL A 54 10.01 -4.96 11.77
CA VAL A 54 10.42 -5.71 12.98
C VAL A 54 11.55 -5.02 13.77
N HIS A 55 12.34 -4.17 13.12
CA HIS A 55 13.22 -3.21 13.78
C HIS A 55 13.16 -1.88 13.04
N THR A 56 13.26 -0.77 13.76
CA THR A 56 13.37 0.59 13.20
C THR A 56 14.56 0.74 12.25
N GLN A 57 15.56 -0.13 12.37
CA GLN A 57 16.73 -0.23 11.50
C GLN A 57 16.83 -1.58 10.78
N SER A 58 15.71 -2.30 10.57
CA SER A 58 15.79 -3.58 9.85
C SER A 58 16.47 -3.36 8.50
N PRO A 59 17.62 -4.00 8.26
CA PRO A 59 18.34 -3.80 7.01
C PRO A 59 17.43 -4.23 5.86
N ALA A 60 17.54 -3.52 4.75
CA ALA A 60 16.91 -3.93 3.51
C ALA A 60 17.40 -5.35 3.18
N ILE A 61 16.46 -6.25 2.91
CA ILE A 61 16.72 -7.57 2.38
C ILE A 61 16.75 -7.37 0.86
N SER A 62 17.94 -7.48 0.29
CA SER A 62 18.21 -7.21 -1.13
C SER A 62 18.87 -8.38 -1.86
N THR A 63 19.04 -9.53 -1.19
CA THR A 63 19.60 -10.73 -1.81
C THR A 63 18.72 -11.94 -1.55
N THR A 64 18.73 -12.89 -2.50
CA THR A 64 17.99 -14.15 -2.41
C THR A 64 18.31 -14.92 -1.13
N THR A 65 19.59 -15.07 -0.77
CA THR A 65 20.00 -15.77 0.45
C THR A 65 19.48 -15.08 1.72
N MET A 66 19.48 -13.74 1.77
CA MET A 66 18.89 -13.01 2.88
C MET A 66 17.38 -13.22 2.95
N ALA A 67 16.68 -13.22 1.81
CA ALA A 67 15.24 -13.45 1.74
C ALA A 67 14.89 -14.89 2.18
N GLU A 68 15.61 -15.89 1.71
CA GLU A 68 15.42 -17.29 2.10
C GLU A 68 15.56 -17.47 3.60
N ASN A 69 16.66 -16.96 4.17
CA ASN A 69 16.93 -17.03 5.61
C ASN A 69 15.93 -16.24 6.43
N ALA A 70 15.57 -15.04 5.96
CA ALA A 70 14.64 -14.18 6.68
C ALA A 70 13.22 -14.72 6.70
N PHE A 71 12.83 -15.55 5.72
CA PHE A 71 11.48 -16.07 5.49
C PHE A 71 11.31 -17.60 5.60
N CYS A 72 12.34 -18.35 6.02
CA CYS A 72 12.32 -19.82 6.07
C CYS A 72 11.39 -20.44 7.13
N SER A 73 11.06 -19.71 8.20
CA SER A 73 10.34 -20.24 9.37
C SER A 73 9.24 -19.32 9.90
N THR A 74 8.78 -18.34 9.11
CA THR A 74 8.39 -17.06 9.71
C THR A 74 6.95 -16.88 10.17
N ARG A 75 6.87 -16.04 11.20
CA ARG A 75 5.71 -15.28 11.69
C ARG A 75 5.57 -13.88 11.04
N TRP A 76 6.39 -13.57 10.04
CA TRP A 76 6.54 -12.22 9.48
C TRP A 76 5.89 -12.11 8.11
N ALA A 77 5.27 -10.98 7.83
CA ALA A 77 4.86 -10.59 6.50
C ALA A 77 6.00 -9.85 5.78
N ILE A 78 5.75 -9.46 4.52
CA ILE A 78 6.71 -8.74 3.69
C ILE A 78 6.29 -7.26 3.63
N ALA A 79 7.23 -6.36 3.93
CA ALA A 79 7.15 -4.96 3.55
C ALA A 79 7.99 -4.75 2.28
N ILE A 80 7.45 -4.06 1.29
CA ILE A 80 8.19 -3.60 0.10
C ILE A 80 8.70 -2.19 0.42
N LEU A 81 10.00 -1.96 0.29
CA LEU A 81 10.64 -0.70 0.60
C LEU A 81 10.63 0.23 -0.62
N ALA A 82 10.16 1.46 -0.45
CA ALA A 82 10.11 2.48 -1.49
C ALA A 82 11.45 3.22 -1.61
N ARG A 83 12.51 2.46 -1.93
CA ARG A 83 13.89 3.00 -2.05
C ARG A 83 14.26 3.36 -3.48
N ASP A 84 13.96 2.47 -4.42
CA ASP A 84 14.34 2.59 -5.83
C ASP A 84 13.17 3.05 -6.72
N PHE A 85 12.00 3.22 -6.11
CA PHE A 85 10.77 3.70 -6.72
C PHE A 85 9.93 4.41 -5.66
N ASP A 86 9.00 5.24 -6.11
CA ASP A 86 7.98 5.83 -5.25
C ASP A 86 6.68 5.01 -5.33
N VAL A 87 5.90 5.07 -4.26
CA VAL A 87 4.53 4.57 -4.28
C VAL A 87 3.54 5.72 -4.12
N LEU A 88 2.71 5.92 -5.13
CA LEU A 88 1.58 6.84 -5.07
C LEU A 88 0.39 6.13 -4.45
N GLU A 89 -0.07 6.64 -3.32
CA GLU A 89 -1.30 6.19 -2.70
C GLU A 89 -2.44 7.17 -3.01
N LEU A 90 -3.44 6.71 -3.77
CA LEU A 90 -4.57 7.51 -4.22
C LEU A 90 -5.91 7.02 -3.64
N PRO A 91 -6.85 7.93 -3.37
CA PRO A 91 -8.23 7.54 -3.09
C PRO A 91 -8.88 6.93 -4.34
N ALA A 92 -9.93 6.12 -4.16
CA ALA A 92 -10.53 5.35 -5.25
C ALA A 92 -11.05 6.19 -6.42
N GLN A 93 -11.53 7.41 -6.14
CA GLN A 93 -12.05 8.35 -7.15
C GLN A 93 -10.98 8.76 -8.18
N LEU A 94 -9.70 8.75 -7.78
CA LEU A 94 -8.57 9.03 -8.67
C LEU A 94 -7.87 7.75 -9.12
N GLY A 95 -7.72 6.79 -8.21
CA GLY A 95 -7.03 5.54 -8.48
C GLY A 95 -7.71 4.69 -9.55
N ALA A 96 -9.04 4.56 -9.52
CA ALA A 96 -9.73 3.73 -10.52
C ALA A 96 -9.60 4.26 -11.95
N PRO A 97 -9.82 5.57 -12.24
CA PRO A 97 -9.53 6.14 -13.54
C PRO A 97 -8.06 6.03 -13.95
N LEU A 98 -7.11 6.30 -13.04
CA LEU A 98 -5.68 6.20 -13.34
C LEU A 98 -5.30 4.77 -13.73
N HIS A 99 -5.78 3.76 -13.00
CA HIS A 99 -5.54 2.37 -13.36
C HIS A 99 -6.18 1.99 -14.69
N HIS A 100 -7.34 2.55 -15.04
CA HIS A 100 -7.92 2.33 -16.36
C HIS A 100 -7.03 2.86 -17.49
N HIS A 101 -6.29 3.95 -17.27
CA HIS A 101 -5.32 4.47 -18.23
C HIS A 101 -4.03 3.65 -18.25
N LEU A 102 -3.50 3.28 -17.09
CA LEU A 102 -2.20 2.62 -16.97
C LEU A 102 -2.25 1.11 -17.20
N LYS A 103 -3.34 0.43 -16.83
CA LYS A 103 -3.55 -1.03 -16.95
C LYS A 103 -2.27 -1.85 -16.68
N THR A 104 -1.72 -2.45 -17.74
CA THR A 104 -0.55 -3.34 -17.74
C THR A 104 0.79 -2.61 -17.77
N GLN A 105 0.80 -1.28 -17.68
CA GLN A 105 2.01 -0.46 -17.74
C GLN A 105 2.54 -0.08 -16.35
N CYS A 106 1.72 -0.19 -15.31
CA CYS A 106 2.10 0.18 -13.95
C CYS A 106 1.72 -0.93 -12.95
N PRO A 107 2.68 -1.44 -12.14
CA PRO A 107 2.33 -2.27 -11.01
C PRO A 107 1.34 -1.51 -10.13
N THR A 108 0.18 -2.11 -9.88
CA THR A 108 -0.90 -1.47 -9.16
C THR A 108 -1.45 -2.42 -8.11
N SER A 109 -1.48 -2.00 -6.85
CA SER A 109 -2.15 -2.72 -5.76
C SER A 109 -3.30 -1.92 -5.17
N ILE A 110 -4.17 -2.61 -4.44
CA ILE A 110 -5.27 -1.99 -3.70
C ILE A 110 -5.31 -2.54 -2.28
N ALA A 111 -5.47 -1.62 -1.31
CA ALA A 111 -5.86 -1.91 0.06
C ALA A 111 -7.39 -1.75 0.16
N PRO A 112 -8.16 -2.86 0.16
CA PRO A 112 -9.61 -2.81 -0.06
C PRO A 112 -10.38 -2.07 1.04
N THR A 113 -10.00 -2.23 2.31
CA THR A 113 -10.73 -1.61 3.43
C THR A 113 -10.60 -0.10 3.41
N THR A 114 -9.39 0.41 3.13
CA THR A 114 -9.13 1.86 3.03
C THR A 114 -9.49 2.42 1.65
N ARG A 115 -9.81 1.56 0.68
CA ARG A 115 -10.05 1.89 -0.74
C ARG A 115 -8.90 2.70 -1.35
N ARG A 116 -7.67 2.46 -0.88
CA ARG A 116 -6.47 3.14 -1.36
C ARG A 116 -5.81 2.31 -2.46
N TRP A 117 -5.54 2.98 -3.57
CA TRP A 117 -4.83 2.44 -4.72
C TRP A 117 -3.37 2.83 -4.61
N GLN A 118 -2.49 1.90 -4.91
CA GLN A 118 -1.04 2.06 -4.80
C GLN A 118 -0.43 1.82 -6.18
N PHE A 119 0.25 2.84 -6.72
CA PHE A 119 0.93 2.79 -8.02
C PHE A 119 2.43 2.91 -7.80
N PHE A 120 3.19 1.99 -8.40
CA PHE A 120 4.64 1.96 -8.28
C PHE A 120 5.24 2.69 -9.48
N VAL A 121 5.92 3.81 -9.22
CA VAL A 121 6.43 4.73 -10.25
C VAL A 121 7.90 5.03 -10.04
N THR A 122 8.58 5.49 -11.08
CA THR A 122 9.99 5.88 -10.97
C THR A 122 10.15 6.96 -9.90
N ALA A 123 11.18 6.82 -9.06
CA ALA A 123 11.47 7.74 -7.97
C ALA A 123 11.59 9.20 -8.47
N GLY A 124 11.00 10.15 -7.73
CA GLY A 124 10.99 11.57 -8.04
C GLY A 124 10.15 11.96 -9.25
N SER A 125 9.43 11.02 -9.88
CA SER A 125 8.65 11.32 -11.08
C SER A 125 7.36 12.09 -10.80
N VAL A 126 6.90 12.18 -9.55
CA VAL A 126 5.63 12.82 -9.17
C VAL A 126 5.84 13.87 -8.06
N PRO A 127 5.48 15.14 -8.29
CA PRO A 127 5.53 16.18 -7.27
C PRO A 127 4.61 15.86 -6.09
N ARG A 128 5.19 15.85 -4.89
CA ARG A 128 4.48 15.60 -3.64
C ARG A 128 3.30 16.57 -3.42
N ASP A 129 3.51 17.85 -3.70
CA ASP A 129 2.50 18.88 -3.45
C ASP A 129 1.28 18.73 -4.37
N GLN A 130 1.51 18.39 -5.65
CA GLN A 130 0.44 18.11 -6.62
C GLN A 130 -0.38 16.89 -6.18
N LEU A 131 0.30 15.84 -5.70
CA LEU A 131 -0.37 14.64 -5.21
C LEU A 131 -1.15 14.89 -3.91
N ALA A 132 -0.58 15.66 -2.98
CA ALA A 132 -1.20 16.01 -1.71
C ALA A 132 -2.45 16.89 -1.92
N ALA A 133 -2.38 17.87 -2.82
CA ALA A 133 -3.53 18.69 -3.22
C ALA A 133 -4.69 17.85 -3.78
N ALA A 134 -4.37 16.70 -4.40
CA ALA A 134 -5.35 15.75 -4.89
C ALA A 134 -5.86 14.74 -3.83
N GLY A 135 -5.47 14.88 -2.56
CA GLY A 135 -5.82 13.94 -1.49
C GLY A 135 -5.08 12.60 -1.57
N GLY A 136 -4.02 12.54 -2.36
CA GLY A 136 -3.08 11.42 -2.43
C GLY A 136 -1.94 11.56 -1.43
N ARG A 137 -1.14 10.50 -1.32
CA ARG A 137 0.07 10.46 -0.49
C ARG A 137 1.21 9.85 -1.28
N LEU A 138 2.38 10.49 -1.23
CA LEU A 138 3.60 9.95 -1.83
C LEU A 138 4.38 9.20 -0.76
N ILE A 139 4.87 8.02 -1.09
CA ILE A 139 5.78 7.23 -0.26
C ILE A 139 7.11 7.16 -1.02
N ASP A 140 8.06 8.02 -0.64
CA ASP A 140 9.29 8.38 -1.40
C ASP A 140 10.53 8.48 -0.48
N SER A 141 10.55 7.76 0.65
CA SER A 141 11.60 7.86 1.66
C SER A 141 12.45 6.59 1.74
N PRO A 142 13.74 6.66 2.12
CA PRO A 142 14.53 5.48 2.51
C PRO A 142 13.90 4.62 3.62
N SER A 143 12.99 5.22 4.41
CA SER A 143 12.17 4.57 5.43
C SER A 143 10.72 4.29 4.99
N GLY A 144 10.35 4.72 3.78
CA GLY A 144 9.03 4.49 3.19
C GLY A 144 8.86 3.02 2.81
N TRP A 145 7.69 2.46 3.11
CA TRP A 145 7.37 1.08 2.77
C TRP A 145 5.87 0.92 2.60
N VAL A 146 5.50 -0.14 1.88
CA VAL A 146 4.12 -0.61 1.75
C VAL A 146 4.02 -2.07 2.11
N ILE A 147 2.84 -2.48 2.55
CA ILE A 147 2.55 -3.89 2.81
C ILE A 147 2.55 -4.64 1.48
N ALA A 148 3.33 -5.71 1.36
CA ALA A 148 3.32 -6.52 0.15
C ALA A 148 1.92 -7.11 -0.11
N PRO A 149 1.38 -6.98 -1.33
CA PRO A 149 0.09 -7.57 -1.67
C PRO A 149 0.07 -9.09 -1.47
N GLY A 150 -1.04 -9.60 -0.94
CA GLY A 150 -1.20 -10.95 -0.41
C GLY A 150 -1.26 -10.99 1.12
N THR A 151 -0.78 -9.94 1.79
CA THR A 151 -0.84 -9.81 3.25
C THR A 151 -2.22 -9.31 3.68
N TYR A 152 -2.78 -9.95 4.71
CA TYR A 152 -3.99 -9.49 5.40
C TYR A 152 -3.60 -8.69 6.64
N THR A 153 -4.22 -7.53 6.83
CA THR A 153 -4.25 -6.79 8.08
C THR A 153 -5.69 -6.42 8.41
N GLU A 154 -5.99 -6.14 9.68
CA GLU A 154 -7.33 -5.71 10.10
C GLU A 154 -7.68 -4.34 9.52
N GLY A 155 -6.72 -3.40 9.51
CA GLY A 155 -6.93 -2.03 9.01
C GLY A 155 -7.07 -1.92 7.49
N THR A 156 -6.37 -2.76 6.73
CA THR A 156 -6.36 -2.67 5.24
C THR A 156 -7.19 -3.75 4.55
N GLY A 157 -7.57 -4.81 5.28
CA GLY A 157 -8.00 -6.06 4.67
C GLY A 157 -6.83 -6.74 3.94
N ARG A 158 -7.15 -7.68 3.04
CA ARG A 158 -6.12 -8.32 2.21
C ARG A 158 -5.75 -7.42 1.04
N THR A 159 -4.58 -6.79 1.12
CA THR A 159 -4.00 -6.05 -0.01
C THR A 159 -3.81 -7.00 -1.19
N ARG A 160 -4.14 -6.58 -2.40
CA ARG A 160 -4.01 -7.41 -3.61
C ARG A 160 -3.45 -6.64 -4.80
N TRP A 161 -2.73 -7.34 -5.65
CA TRP A 161 -2.33 -6.83 -6.95
C TRP A 161 -3.56 -6.74 -7.87
N LEU A 162 -3.69 -5.62 -8.57
CA LEU A 162 -4.56 -5.46 -9.74
C LEU A 162 -3.72 -5.66 -11.01
N THR A 163 -2.56 -5.00 -11.07
CA THR A 163 -1.50 -5.30 -12.03
C THR A 163 -0.28 -5.75 -11.24
N PRO A 164 0.07 -7.05 -11.24
CA PRO A 164 1.23 -7.54 -10.51
C PRO A 164 2.54 -7.17 -11.23
N PRO A 165 3.67 -7.01 -10.52
CA PRO A 165 4.95 -6.57 -11.10
C PRO A 165 5.44 -7.40 -12.28
N TYR A 166 5.19 -8.71 -12.30
CA TYR A 166 5.61 -9.56 -13.42
C TYR A 166 4.96 -9.19 -14.76
N VAL A 167 3.76 -8.58 -14.74
CA VAL A 167 3.08 -8.09 -15.96
C VAL A 167 3.79 -6.86 -16.53
N THR A 168 4.48 -6.08 -15.69
CA THR A 168 5.22 -4.88 -16.09
C THR A 168 6.73 -5.14 -16.16
N HIS A 169 7.14 -6.42 -16.22
CA HIS A 169 8.55 -6.84 -16.19
C HIS A 169 9.31 -6.28 -14.98
N TRP A 170 8.63 -6.15 -13.84
CA TRP A 170 9.17 -5.62 -12.58
C TRP A 170 9.68 -4.18 -12.65
N ARG A 171 9.29 -3.44 -13.68
CA ARG A 171 9.66 -2.03 -13.82
C ARG A 171 8.60 -1.14 -13.18
N PRO A 172 9.01 -0.15 -12.38
CA PRO A 172 8.11 0.92 -11.99
C PRO A 172 7.67 1.71 -13.22
N TYR A 173 6.49 2.32 -13.15
CA TYR A 173 5.98 3.12 -14.25
C TYR A 173 6.78 4.43 -14.37
N GLN A 174 7.39 4.64 -15.53
CA GLN A 174 7.96 5.94 -15.88
C GLN A 174 6.83 6.90 -16.23
N ARG A 175 6.68 7.99 -15.47
CA ARG A 175 5.65 9.00 -15.75
C ARG A 175 5.85 9.61 -17.14
N HIS A 176 4.74 9.73 -17.87
CA HIS A 176 4.64 10.52 -19.09
C HIS A 176 3.58 11.62 -18.89
N ASP A 177 2.30 11.27 -18.84
CA ASP A 177 1.19 12.25 -18.86
C ASP A 177 -0.10 11.79 -18.13
N ALA A 178 -0.40 10.50 -18.09
CA ALA A 178 -1.64 9.97 -17.54
C ALA A 178 -1.89 10.35 -16.07
N ILE A 179 -0.82 10.54 -15.29
CA ILE A 179 -0.90 11.00 -13.90
C ILE A 179 -1.42 12.44 -13.85
N ASP A 180 -0.91 13.33 -14.70
CA ASP A 180 -1.37 14.72 -14.77
C ASP A 180 -2.84 14.82 -15.15
N ALA A 181 -3.27 14.03 -16.13
CA ALA A 181 -4.66 14.01 -16.58
C ALA A 181 -5.65 13.64 -15.47
N VAL A 182 -5.22 12.90 -14.44
CA VAL A 182 -6.05 12.51 -13.30
C VAL A 182 -5.91 13.50 -12.15
N LEU A 183 -4.70 13.99 -11.86
CA LEU A 183 -4.46 14.92 -10.75
C LEU A 183 -5.00 16.33 -11.03
N THR A 184 -5.04 16.77 -12.29
CA THR A 184 -5.57 18.09 -12.69
C THR A 184 -7.10 18.16 -12.78
N ARG A 185 -7.81 17.03 -12.75
CA ARG A 185 -9.29 17.00 -12.77
C ARG A 185 -9.93 17.48 -11.47
N ILE A 186 -9.15 17.82 -10.46
CA ILE A 186 -9.64 18.40 -9.23
C ILE A 186 -9.69 19.91 -9.42
N ASP A 187 -10.87 20.39 -9.80
CA ASP A 187 -11.23 21.78 -9.63
C ASP A 187 -11.19 22.11 -8.13
N PRO A 188 -10.45 23.13 -7.64
CA PRO A 188 -10.45 23.53 -6.23
C PRO A 188 -11.84 23.99 -5.74
N SER A 189 -12.81 24.16 -6.65
CA SER A 189 -14.21 24.39 -6.32
C SER A 189 -14.98 23.07 -6.09
N GLY A 190 -14.70 22.40 -4.96
CA GLY A 190 -15.57 21.32 -4.48
C GLY A 190 -17.04 21.77 -4.37
N PRO A 191 -18.02 20.85 -4.42
CA PRO A 191 -19.44 21.20 -4.43
C PRO A 191 -19.76 22.10 -3.23
N THR A 192 -20.13 23.35 -3.50
CA THR A 192 -20.69 24.26 -2.51
C THR A 192 -21.89 23.53 -1.90
N ALA A 193 -21.77 23.13 -0.64
CA ALA A 193 -22.92 22.61 0.10
C ALA A 193 -24.08 23.61 -0.10
N PRO A 194 -25.29 23.17 -0.47
CA PRO A 194 -26.38 24.11 -0.65
C PRO A 194 -26.59 24.85 0.65
N THR A 195 -26.31 26.16 0.62
CA THR A 195 -26.65 27.09 1.70
C THR A 195 -28.12 26.87 2.01
N ARG A 196 -28.39 26.27 3.17
CA ARG A 196 -29.74 26.09 3.68
C ARG A 196 -30.34 27.50 3.77
N PRO A 197 -31.38 27.85 2.98
CA PRO A 197 -32.03 29.14 3.15
C PRO A 197 -32.55 29.20 4.59
N GLY A 198 -32.18 30.27 5.29
CA GLY A 198 -32.47 30.45 6.70
C GLY A 198 -33.95 30.23 6.99
N SER A 199 -34.23 29.39 7.97
CA SER A 199 -35.53 29.37 8.62
C SER A 199 -35.73 30.72 9.31
N ASN A 200 -36.47 31.61 8.66
CA ASN A 200 -37.14 32.71 9.33
C ASN A 200 -38.16 32.10 10.29
N ILE A 201 -37.77 31.88 11.54
CA ILE A 201 -38.73 31.74 12.63
C ILE A 201 -39.13 33.16 12.99
N VAL A 202 -40.25 33.60 12.42
CA VAL A 202 -41.01 34.74 12.91
C VAL A 202 -41.57 34.32 14.26
N ALA A 203 -41.14 35.01 15.31
CA ALA A 203 -41.79 34.97 16.60
C ALA A 203 -43.11 35.73 16.49
N ASP A 204 -44.21 35.00 16.29
CA ASP A 204 -45.53 35.53 16.60
C ASP A 204 -45.83 35.28 18.07
N ALA A 205 -45.78 36.39 18.81
CA ALA A 205 -46.51 36.56 20.04
C ALA A 205 -48.02 36.40 19.77
N LEU A 206 -48.74 35.77 20.71
CA LEU A 206 -50.09 36.18 21.10
C LEU A 206 -50.54 35.39 22.34
N ALA A 207 -50.98 36.17 23.33
CA ALA A 207 -51.94 35.90 24.41
C ALA A 207 -51.62 34.83 25.46
#